data_AF-A0A821LWL5-F1
#
_entry.id   AF-A0A821LWL5-F1
#
_cell.length_a   1.000
_cell.length_b   1.000
_cell.length_c   1.000
_cell.angle_alpha   90.00
_cell.angle_beta   90.00
_cell.angle_gamma   90.00
#
_symmetry.space_group_name_H-M   'P 1'
#
loop_
_entity.id
_entity.type
_entity.pdbx_description
1 polymer ?
#
loop_
_entity_poly.entity_id
_entity_poly.type
_entity_poly.pdbx_seq_one_letter_code
_entity_poly.pdbx_strand_id
1 'polypeptide(L)'
;DAVRSGELKILPTIFESVLYKWLEDIHDCSNDISAGNETNNDYWVSAHSYDEALDKPSKRFNISKDKIQLTQDEDILDTWFSSSLVPFSSFDWPTETDDFKNFFPTTLLETGHDILLFSAARMVMISLELTDRLPFTQIYLHPMVEGASERKVSQSLGNVIHSPNLIHDISLEKLQKQFK
;
A
#
# COMPACT_ATOMS: atom_id res chain seq x y z
N ASP A 1 -9.02 15.09 5.49
CA ASP A 1 -9.61 15.65 6.74
C ASP A 1 -8.96 15.18 8.02
N ALA A 2 -8.69 13.89 8.22
CA ALA A 2 -8.09 13.36 9.46
C ALA A 2 -6.80 14.07 9.94
N VAL A 3 -5.93 14.49 9.02
CA VAL A 3 -4.72 15.26 9.38
C VAL A 3 -5.07 16.69 9.77
N ARG A 4 -6.04 17.32 9.08
CA ARG A 4 -6.49 18.69 9.38
C ARG A 4 -7.25 18.78 10.71
N SER A 5 -7.98 17.73 11.09
CA SER A 5 -8.67 17.65 12.40
C SER A 5 -7.72 17.31 13.56
N GLY A 6 -6.51 16.82 13.26
CA GLY A 6 -5.52 16.42 14.25
C GLY A 6 -5.71 15.01 14.81
N GLU A 7 -6.66 14.24 14.27
CA GLU A 7 -6.86 12.82 14.60
C GLU A 7 -5.69 11.96 14.12
N LEU A 8 -5.10 12.32 12.97
CA LEU A 8 -3.87 11.75 12.45
C LEU A 8 -2.74 12.79 12.52
N LYS A 9 -1.66 12.47 13.22
CA LYS A 9 -0.48 13.35 13.31
C LYS A 9 0.66 12.84 12.45
N ILE A 10 1.25 13.71 11.65
CA ILE A 10 2.45 13.37 10.85
C ILE A 10 3.64 14.08 11.46
N LEU A 11 4.67 13.30 11.80
CA LEU A 11 5.89 13.77 12.43
C LEU A 11 7.08 13.49 11.51
N PRO A 12 7.91 14.48 11.16
CA PRO A 12 7.75 15.92 11.43
C PRO A 12 6.61 16.57 10.62
N THR A 13 6.04 17.66 11.14
CA THR A 13 4.86 18.34 10.57
C THR A 13 5.10 18.96 9.19
N ILE A 14 6.36 19.13 8.76
CA ILE A 14 6.69 19.62 7.42
C ILE A 14 6.07 18.76 6.30
N PHE A 15 5.94 17.46 6.54
CA PHE A 15 5.40 16.51 5.56
C PHE A 15 3.89 16.60 5.39
N GLU A 16 3.17 17.29 6.29
CA GLU A 16 1.73 17.54 6.10
C GLU A 16 1.48 18.36 4.83
N SER A 17 2.33 19.36 4.56
CA SER A 17 2.22 20.19 3.36
C SER A 17 2.43 19.39 2.07
N VAL A 18 3.35 18.41 2.11
CA VAL A 18 3.63 17.50 1.00
C VAL A 18 2.43 16.60 0.74
N LEU A 19 1.84 16.04 1.81
CA LEU A 19 0.65 15.21 1.70
C LEU A 19 -0.55 15.99 1.14
N TYR A 20 -0.81 17.21 1.62
CA TYR A 20 -1.92 18.02 1.12
C TYR A 20 -1.78 18.33 -0.36
N LYS A 21 -0.60 18.77 -0.79
CA LYS A 21 -0.35 19.06 -2.20
C LYS A 21 -0.55 17.82 -3.08
N TRP A 22 -0.13 16.65 -2.61
CA TRP A 22 -0.30 15.40 -3.35
C TRP A 22 -1.78 14.97 -3.43
N LEU A 23 -2.53 15.09 -2.34
CA LEU A 23 -3.96 14.76 -2.32
C LEU A 23 -4.80 15.69 -3.20
N GLU A 24 -4.40 16.95 -3.36
CA GLU A 24 -5.07 17.92 -4.24
C GLU A 24 -4.87 17.61 -5.73
N ASP A 25 -3.81 16.87 -6.09
CA ASP A 25 -3.39 16.58 -7.47
C ASP A 25 -3.45 15.07 -7.80
N ILE A 26 -4.16 14.28 -6.99
CA ILE A 26 -4.28 12.84 -7.21
C ILE A 26 -5.15 12.56 -8.42
N HIS A 27 -4.61 11.78 -9.36
CA HIS A 27 -5.30 11.36 -10.58
C HIS A 27 -5.55 9.86 -10.53
N ASP A 28 -6.73 9.44 -10.99
CA ASP A 28 -7.05 8.02 -11.12
C ASP A 28 -6.33 7.43 -12.35
N CYS A 29 -5.69 6.27 -12.16
CA CYS A 29 -4.95 5.56 -13.20
C CYS A 29 -5.85 4.88 -14.23
N SER A 30 -7.17 4.97 -14.07
CA SER A 30 -8.19 4.38 -14.95
C SER A 30 -8.20 4.94 -16.37
N ASN A 31 -7.50 6.05 -16.65
CA ASN A 31 -7.49 6.70 -17.96
C ASN A 31 -6.46 6.16 -18.97
N ASP A 32 -5.54 5.26 -18.57
CA ASP A 32 -4.46 4.76 -19.44
C ASP A 32 -4.70 3.33 -19.98
N ILE A 33 -5.86 2.72 -19.74
CA ILE A 33 -6.22 1.41 -20.30
C ILE A 33 -6.73 1.60 -21.74
N SER A 34 -5.97 1.09 -22.71
CA SER A 34 -6.29 1.21 -24.14
C SER A 34 -7.65 0.62 -24.49
N ALA A 35 -8.45 1.41 -25.20
CA ALA A 35 -9.84 1.14 -25.57
C ALA A 35 -10.07 -0.23 -26.24
N GLY A 36 -10.73 -1.13 -25.52
CA GLY A 36 -11.34 -2.32 -26.10
C GLY A 36 -12.50 -2.83 -25.25
N ASN A 37 -13.69 -2.22 -25.30
CA ASN A 37 -14.95 -2.68 -24.66
C ASN A 37 -14.94 -3.02 -23.14
N GLU A 38 -13.79 -2.95 -22.46
CA GLU A 38 -13.54 -3.30 -21.06
C GLU A 38 -13.99 -2.23 -20.07
N THR A 39 -14.42 -1.07 -20.55
CA THR A 39 -14.77 0.09 -19.72
C THR A 39 -16.13 -0.02 -19.03
N ASN A 40 -16.93 -1.05 -19.33
CA ASN A 40 -18.18 -1.26 -18.61
C ASN A 40 -17.95 -2.15 -17.37
N ASN A 41 -17.84 -1.50 -16.21
CA ASN A 41 -17.75 -2.12 -14.88
C ASN A 41 -18.84 -3.16 -14.59
N ASP A 42 -19.94 -3.19 -15.35
CA ASP A 42 -21.02 -4.16 -15.16
C ASP A 42 -20.61 -5.60 -15.49
N TYR A 43 -19.62 -5.80 -16.38
CA TYR A 43 -19.15 -7.11 -16.82
C TYR A 43 -18.02 -7.70 -15.95
N TRP A 44 -17.40 -6.88 -15.10
CA TRP A 44 -16.36 -7.33 -14.19
C TRP A 44 -16.96 -7.98 -12.94
N VAL A 45 -16.39 -9.14 -12.56
CA VAL A 45 -16.81 -9.88 -11.37
C VAL A 45 -15.58 -10.29 -10.56
N SER A 46 -15.61 -9.99 -9.26
CA SER A 46 -14.65 -10.51 -8.28
C SER A 46 -15.34 -11.55 -7.41
N ALA A 47 -14.71 -12.70 -7.18
CA ALA A 47 -15.26 -13.81 -6.39
C ALA A 47 -14.13 -14.71 -5.85
N HIS A 48 -14.41 -15.45 -4.77
CA HIS A 48 -13.44 -16.37 -4.16
C HIS A 48 -13.44 -17.77 -4.80
N SER A 49 -14.46 -18.09 -5.60
CA SER A 49 -14.57 -19.35 -6.32
C SER A 49 -15.23 -19.16 -7.69
N TYR A 50 -14.98 -20.11 -8.60
CA TYR A 50 -15.56 -20.07 -9.96
C TYR A 50 -17.10 -20.17 -9.95
N ASP A 51 -17.67 -20.97 -9.05
CA ASP A 51 -19.12 -21.09 -8.91
C ASP A 51 -19.77 -19.78 -8.45
N GLU A 52 -19.12 -19.07 -7.52
CA GLU A 52 -19.54 -17.74 -7.07
C GLU A 52 -19.40 -16.70 -8.20
N ALA A 53 -18.33 -16.80 -8.99
CA ALA A 53 -18.08 -15.93 -10.14
C ALA A 53 -19.16 -16.09 -11.23
N LEU A 54 -19.77 -17.27 -11.37
CA LEU A 54 -20.92 -17.50 -12.27
C LEU A 54 -22.24 -17.04 -11.66
N ASP A 55 -22.39 -17.17 -10.35
CA ASP A 55 -23.61 -16.81 -9.61
C ASP A 55 -23.91 -15.31 -9.68
N LYS A 56 -22.87 -14.47 -9.50
CA LYS A 56 -22.98 -13.00 -9.49
C LYS A 56 -23.56 -12.43 -10.80
N PRO A 57 -22.99 -12.70 -11.99
CA PRO A 57 -23.54 -12.24 -13.26
C PRO A 57 -24.88 -12.91 -13.60
N SER A 58 -25.10 -14.17 -13.24
CA SER A 58 -26.38 -14.85 -13.45
C SER A 58 -27.53 -14.11 -12.75
N LYS A 59 -27.32 -13.71 -11.49
CA LYS A 59 -28.28 -12.91 -10.71
C LYS A 59 -28.39 -11.48 -11.24
N ARG A 60 -27.28 -10.85 -11.61
CA ARG A 60 -27.24 -9.46 -12.10
C ARG A 60 -27.98 -9.29 -13.43
N PHE A 61 -27.75 -10.19 -14.39
CA PHE A 61 -28.30 -10.11 -15.75
C PHE A 61 -29.52 -11.00 -15.98
N ASN A 62 -29.96 -11.76 -14.96
CA ASN A 62 -31.09 -12.69 -15.03
C ASN A 62 -30.95 -13.73 -16.17
N ILE A 63 -29.75 -14.28 -16.35
CA ILE A 63 -29.40 -15.28 -17.37
C ILE A 63 -28.96 -16.59 -16.72
N SER A 64 -29.24 -17.73 -17.36
CA SER A 64 -28.74 -19.03 -16.89
C SER A 64 -27.22 -19.07 -16.93
N LYS A 65 -26.60 -19.73 -15.95
CA LYS A 65 -25.14 -19.92 -15.87
C LYS A 65 -24.55 -20.55 -17.14
N ASP A 66 -25.32 -21.40 -17.83
CA ASP A 66 -24.90 -22.06 -19.07
C ASP A 66 -24.64 -21.10 -20.23
N LYS A 67 -25.14 -19.86 -20.13
CA LYS A 67 -24.97 -18.80 -21.12
C LYS A 67 -23.89 -17.79 -20.73
N ILE A 68 -23.19 -18.02 -19.61
CA ILE A 68 -22.16 -17.13 -19.08
C ILE A 68 -20.80 -17.74 -19.39
N GLN A 69 -19.97 -16.98 -20.09
CA GLN A 69 -18.57 -17.29 -20.29
C GLN A 69 -17.74 -16.32 -19.45
N LEU A 70 -16.88 -16.86 -18.58
CA LEU A 70 -15.96 -16.09 -17.78
C LEU A 70 -14.55 -16.25 -18.34
N THR A 71 -13.80 -15.16 -18.38
CA THR A 71 -12.37 -15.14 -18.67
C THR A 71 -11.69 -14.51 -17.46
N GLN A 72 -10.65 -15.16 -16.94
CA GLN A 72 -9.86 -14.60 -15.86
C GLN A 72 -9.02 -13.44 -16.41
N ASP A 73 -9.02 -12.33 -15.67
CA ASP A 73 -8.13 -11.21 -15.96
C ASP A 73 -6.66 -11.63 -15.85
N GLU A 74 -5.85 -11.25 -16.83
CA GLU A 74 -4.40 -11.50 -16.80
C GLU A 74 -3.68 -10.49 -15.91
N ASP A 75 -4.32 -9.37 -15.60
CA ASP A 75 -3.75 -8.32 -14.76
C ASP A 75 -3.63 -8.75 -13.29
N ILE A 76 -2.60 -8.23 -12.64
CA ILE A 76 -2.35 -8.38 -11.21
C ILE A 76 -2.51 -7.04 -10.51
N LEU A 77 -2.97 -7.08 -9.27
CA LEU A 77 -3.08 -5.88 -8.45
C LEU A 77 -1.68 -5.32 -8.12
N ASP A 78 -1.59 -3.99 -8.06
CA ASP A 78 -0.40 -3.27 -7.62
C ASP A 78 0.04 -3.79 -6.23
N THR A 79 1.35 -3.96 -6.03
CA THR A 79 1.93 -4.34 -4.74
C THR A 79 1.59 -3.34 -3.63
N TRP A 80 1.40 -2.06 -3.98
CA TRP A 80 0.95 -1.06 -3.02
C TRP A 80 -0.50 -1.25 -2.58
N PHE A 81 -1.35 -1.89 -3.41
CA PHE A 81 -2.71 -2.24 -3.01
C PHE A 81 -2.68 -3.25 -1.87
N SER A 82 -1.96 -4.36 -2.01
CA SER A 82 -1.85 -5.35 -0.91
C SER A 82 -1.15 -4.79 0.32
N SER A 83 -0.11 -3.96 0.13
CA SER A 83 0.58 -3.28 1.24
C SER A 83 -0.32 -2.35 2.02
N SER A 84 -1.29 -1.71 1.36
CA SER A 84 -2.24 -0.80 2.02
C SER A 84 -3.21 -1.50 2.98
N LEU A 85 -3.46 -2.80 2.78
CA LEU A 85 -4.37 -3.61 3.60
C LEU A 85 -3.73 -4.06 4.91
N VAL A 86 -2.39 -4.08 4.98
CA VAL A 86 -1.60 -4.61 6.10
C VAL A 86 -2.08 -4.14 7.48
N PRO A 87 -2.46 -2.86 7.72
CA PRO A 87 -2.81 -2.40 9.06
C PRO A 87 -3.99 -3.13 9.71
N PHE A 88 -4.90 -3.70 8.92
CA PHE A 88 -6.08 -4.43 9.42
C PHE A 88 -6.10 -5.89 8.98
N SER A 89 -5.56 -6.22 7.80
CA SER A 89 -5.48 -7.60 7.33
C SER A 89 -4.57 -8.47 8.21
N SER A 90 -3.58 -7.87 8.90
CA SER A 90 -2.75 -8.59 9.87
C SER A 90 -3.51 -9.15 11.07
N PHE A 91 -4.75 -8.69 11.30
CA PHE A 91 -5.62 -9.13 12.40
C PHE A 91 -6.79 -10.00 11.90
N ASP A 92 -6.61 -10.67 10.76
CA ASP A 92 -7.61 -11.54 10.11
C ASP A 92 -8.91 -10.84 9.67
N TRP A 93 -8.86 -9.51 9.46
CA TRP A 93 -9.95 -8.78 8.81
C TRP A 93 -10.27 -9.42 7.44
N PRO A 94 -11.56 -9.61 7.07
CA PRO A 94 -12.77 -9.03 7.65
C PRO A 94 -13.39 -9.82 8.82
N THR A 95 -12.75 -10.88 9.30
CA THR A 95 -13.22 -11.60 10.48
C THR A 95 -12.99 -10.72 11.71
N GLU A 96 -14.04 -10.38 12.46
CA GLU A 96 -13.93 -9.57 13.68
C GLU A 96 -13.35 -10.37 14.86
N THR A 97 -12.08 -10.73 14.76
CA THR A 97 -11.33 -11.39 15.82
C THR A 97 -11.17 -10.49 17.04
N ASP A 98 -10.90 -11.09 18.21
CA ASP A 98 -10.60 -10.33 19.42
C ASP A 98 -9.35 -9.45 19.23
N ASP A 99 -8.37 -9.91 18.45
CA ASP A 99 -7.17 -9.15 18.11
C ASP A 99 -7.51 -7.89 17.32
N PHE A 100 -8.40 -7.99 16.32
CA PHE A 100 -8.85 -6.82 15.57
C PHE A 100 -9.56 -5.79 16.45
N LYS A 101 -10.33 -6.24 17.45
CA LYS A 101 -11.02 -5.33 18.38
C LYS A 101 -10.06 -4.65 19.36
N ASN A 102 -9.02 -5.36 19.79
CA ASN A 102 -8.12 -4.89 20.84
C ASN A 102 -6.92 -4.08 20.30
N PHE A 103 -6.45 -4.39 19.08
CA PHE A 103 -5.21 -3.82 18.54
C PHE A 103 -5.40 -2.88 17.35
N PHE A 104 -6.59 -2.84 16.75
CA PHE A 104 -6.91 -1.90 15.66
C PHE A 104 -7.92 -0.83 16.14
N PRO A 105 -7.59 0.47 16.03
CA PRO A 105 -6.45 1.03 15.30
C PRO A 105 -5.15 1.05 16.09
N THR A 106 -4.02 1.05 15.38
CA THR A 106 -2.69 1.11 16.00
C THR A 106 -2.32 2.54 16.43
N THR A 107 -1.27 2.70 17.25
CA THR A 107 -0.87 4.05 17.71
C THR A 107 0.06 4.74 16.73
N LEU A 108 1.07 4.04 16.21
CA LEU A 108 2.21 4.62 15.49
C LEU A 108 2.58 3.77 14.27
N LEU A 109 2.71 4.42 13.11
CA LEU A 109 3.42 3.91 11.94
C LEU A 109 4.79 4.59 11.84
N GLU A 110 5.87 3.83 11.99
CA GLU A 110 7.22 4.30 11.71
C GLU A 110 7.63 3.91 10.29
N THR A 111 8.05 4.88 9.48
CA THR A 111 8.48 4.61 8.10
C THR A 111 9.40 5.70 7.55
N GLY A 112 10.01 5.44 6.39
CA GLY A 112 10.77 6.43 5.65
C GLY A 112 9.86 7.45 4.98
N HIS A 113 10.29 8.71 4.93
CA HIS A 113 9.55 9.76 4.23
C HIS A 113 9.38 9.52 2.73
N ASP A 114 10.19 8.65 2.13
CA ASP A 114 10.18 8.32 0.70
C ASP A 114 8.94 7.52 0.26
N ILE A 115 8.32 6.76 1.16
CA ILE A 115 7.12 5.95 0.87
C ILE A 115 5.84 6.50 1.50
N LEU A 116 5.86 7.73 2.01
CA LEU A 116 4.69 8.40 2.58
C LEU A 116 3.50 8.40 1.62
N LEU A 117 3.72 8.83 0.37
CA LEU A 117 2.65 9.00 -0.62
C LEU A 117 2.23 7.67 -1.26
N PHE A 118 3.17 6.74 -1.41
CA PHE A 118 2.92 5.46 -2.08
C PHE A 118 2.27 4.42 -1.18
N SER A 119 2.59 4.44 0.13
CA SER A 119 2.17 3.41 1.08
C SER A 119 1.32 3.98 2.20
N ALA A 120 1.89 4.86 3.04
CA ALA A 120 1.22 5.32 4.26
C ALA A 120 -0.07 6.08 3.97
N ALA A 121 -0.09 6.95 2.95
CA ALA A 121 -1.31 7.64 2.54
C ALA A 121 -2.39 6.67 2.04
N ARG A 122 -2.02 5.64 1.27
CA ARG A 122 -2.96 4.61 0.77
C ARG A 122 -3.51 3.74 1.89
N MET A 123 -2.69 3.38 2.88
CA MET A 123 -3.15 2.71 4.10
C MET A 123 -4.26 3.51 4.78
N VAL A 124 -4.08 4.82 4.92
CA VAL A 124 -5.11 5.69 5.53
C VAL A 124 -6.38 5.72 4.70
N MET A 125 -6.27 5.94 3.38
CA MET A 125 -7.44 6.02 2.50
C MET A 125 -8.24 4.71 2.48
N ILE A 126 -7.57 3.58 2.28
CA ILE A 126 -8.22 2.28 2.16
C ILE A 126 -8.78 1.80 3.51
N SER A 127 -8.07 2.05 4.61
CA SER A 127 -8.59 1.75 5.95
C SER A 127 -9.85 2.56 6.27
N LEU A 128 -9.88 3.85 5.91
CA LEU A 128 -11.08 4.67 6.08
C LEU A 128 -12.23 4.15 5.22
N GLU A 129 -11.97 3.82 3.95
CA GLU A 129 -13.00 3.30 3.04
C GLU A 129 -13.59 1.95 3.47
N LEU A 130 -12.75 1.03 3.98
CA LEU A 130 -13.17 -0.34 4.29
C LEU A 130 -13.62 -0.55 5.73
N THR A 131 -13.17 0.29 6.66
CA THR A 131 -13.38 0.08 8.11
C THR A 131 -13.93 1.30 8.85
N ASP A 132 -14.11 2.44 8.17
CA ASP A 132 -14.49 3.74 8.74
C ASP A 132 -13.56 4.21 9.89
N ARG A 133 -12.36 3.63 9.99
CA ARG A 133 -11.39 3.89 11.06
C ARG A 133 -10.02 4.18 10.48
N LEU A 134 -9.31 5.10 11.12
CA LEU A 134 -7.90 5.36 10.82
C LEU A 134 -7.05 4.15 11.19
N PRO A 135 -6.06 3.76 10.37
CA PRO A 135 -5.23 2.59 10.69
C PRO A 135 -4.25 2.84 11.83
N PHE A 136 -3.87 4.12 12.01
CA PHE A 136 -2.97 4.60 13.05
C PHE A 136 -3.31 6.04 13.45
N THR A 137 -2.93 6.43 14.66
CA THR A 137 -3.09 7.82 15.15
C THR A 137 -1.91 8.73 14.81
N GLN A 138 -0.72 8.16 14.55
CA GLN A 138 0.51 8.90 14.29
C GLN A 138 1.34 8.22 13.20
N ILE A 139 1.93 9.02 12.31
CA ILE A 139 2.97 8.59 11.37
C ILE A 139 4.27 9.29 11.77
N TYR A 140 5.32 8.52 12.03
CA TYR A 140 6.66 9.02 12.22
C TYR A 140 7.51 8.72 10.98
N LEU A 141 8.02 9.78 10.37
CA LEU A 141 8.79 9.77 9.14
C LEU A 141 10.25 10.01 9.46
N HIS A 142 11.03 8.95 9.48
CA HIS A 142 12.46 9.06 9.72
C HIS A 142 13.22 9.46 8.43
N PRO A 143 14.38 10.14 8.57
CA PRO A 143 15.29 10.36 7.46
C PRO A 143 15.78 9.05 6.84
N MET A 144 16.23 9.12 5.58
CA MET A 144 16.86 7.98 4.93
C MET A 144 18.35 7.92 5.29
N VAL A 145 18.90 6.71 5.33
CA VAL A 145 20.35 6.54 5.43
C VAL A 145 20.99 6.82 4.08
N GLU A 146 21.91 7.77 4.06
CA GLU A 146 22.70 8.13 2.89
C GLU A 146 24.08 7.45 2.95
N GLY A 147 24.53 6.95 1.80
CA GLY A 147 25.87 6.38 1.68
C GLY A 147 26.94 7.46 1.59
N ALA A 148 28.22 7.06 1.59
CA ALA A 148 29.37 7.96 1.48
C ALA A 148 29.41 8.82 0.21
N SER A 149 28.57 8.52 -0.79
CA SER A 149 28.42 9.27 -2.04
C SER A 149 27.24 10.27 -2.03
N GLU A 150 26.69 10.60 -0.86
CA GLU A 150 25.51 11.49 -0.68
C GLU A 150 24.28 11.03 -1.48
N ARG A 151 24.20 9.73 -1.76
CA ARG A 151 23.08 9.10 -2.43
C ARG A 151 22.35 8.18 -1.47
N LYS A 152 21.03 8.11 -1.62
CA LYS A 152 20.18 7.11 -0.97
C LYS A 152 20.80 5.73 -1.09
N VAL A 153 20.91 5.02 0.03
CA VAL A 153 21.31 3.61 0.02
C VAL A 153 20.19 2.79 -0.60
N SER A 154 20.47 2.10 -1.71
CA SER A 154 19.50 1.23 -2.39
C SER A 154 20.18 0.10 -3.14
N GLN A 155 19.52 -1.05 -3.20
CA GLN A 155 20.03 -2.22 -3.92
C GLN A 155 20.25 -1.92 -5.40
N SER A 156 19.35 -1.14 -6.03
CA SER A 156 19.46 -0.75 -7.43
C SER A 156 20.68 0.12 -7.73
N LEU A 157 21.15 0.92 -6.78
CA LEU A 157 22.37 1.72 -6.90
C LEU A 157 23.64 0.94 -6.52
N GLY A 158 23.51 -0.29 -6.01
CA GLY A 158 24.65 -1.12 -5.59
C GLY A 158 25.44 -0.56 -4.40
N ASN A 159 24.94 0.46 -3.71
CA ASN A 159 25.61 1.15 -2.60
C ASN A 159 25.15 0.65 -1.22
N VAL A 160 24.65 -0.58 -1.15
CA VAL A 160 24.13 -1.17 0.10
C VAL A 160 25.27 -1.62 1.00
N ILE A 161 25.29 -1.07 2.21
CA ILE A 161 26.14 -1.58 3.29
C ILE A 161 25.50 -2.86 3.83
N HIS A 162 26.21 -3.99 3.69
CA HIS A 162 25.75 -5.26 4.25
C HIS A 162 25.76 -5.21 5.79
N SER A 163 24.58 -5.38 6.41
CA SER A 163 24.41 -5.34 7.86
C SER A 163 25.33 -6.29 8.66
N PRO A 164 25.61 -7.54 8.21
CA PRO A 164 26.55 -8.41 8.92
C PRO A 164 27.96 -7.83 9.05
N ASN A 165 28.40 -7.04 8.08
CA ASN A 165 29.73 -6.43 8.11
C ASN A 165 29.84 -5.35 9.20
N LEU A 166 28.73 -4.68 9.54
CA LEU A 166 28.67 -3.71 10.63
C LEU A 166 28.64 -4.38 12.00
N ILE A 167 28.01 -5.54 12.11
CA ILE A 167 27.92 -6.32 13.37
C ILE A 167 29.28 -6.98 13.71
N HIS A 168 30.04 -7.37 12.70
CA HIS A 168 31.31 -8.09 12.86
C HIS A 168 32.56 -7.21 12.74
N ASP A 169 32.43 -5.90 12.95
CA ASP A 169 33.54 -4.93 12.92
C ASP A 169 34.42 -5.03 11.66
N ILE A 170 33.84 -4.68 10.50
CA ILE A 170 34.62 -4.49 9.27
C ILE A 170 35.49 -3.22 9.37
N SER A 171 36.76 -3.31 8.96
CA SER A 171 37.61 -2.11 8.83
C SER A 171 37.14 -1.25 7.66
N LEU A 172 37.29 0.08 7.78
CA LEU A 172 36.90 1.06 6.75
C LEU A 172 37.50 0.72 5.38
N GLU A 173 38.75 0.26 5.33
CA GLU A 173 39.41 -0.14 4.08
C GLU A 173 38.74 -1.34 3.39
N LYS A 174 38.29 -2.33 4.17
CA LYS A 174 37.58 -3.50 3.63
C LYS A 174 36.17 -3.12 3.17
N LEU A 175 35.51 -2.23 3.88
CA LEU A 175 34.20 -1.70 3.52
C LEU A 175 34.27 -0.89 2.20
N GLN A 176 35.26 -0.01 2.05
CA GLN A 176 35.46 0.77 0.82
C GLN A 176 35.74 -0.08 -0.42
N LYS A 177 36.34 -1.27 -0.26
CA LYS A 177 36.55 -2.21 -1.38
C LYS A 177 35.26 -2.86 -1.89
N GLN A 178 34.19 -2.90 -1.08
CA GLN A 178 32.90 -3.46 -1.49
C GLN A 178 32.08 -2.48 -2.35
N PHE A 179 32.44 -1.19 -2.34
CA PHE A 179 31.75 -0.12 -3.08
C PHE A 179 32.49 0.32 -4.35
N LYS A 180 33.52 -0.43 -4.78
CA LYS A 180 34.21 -0.25 -6.06
C LYS A 180 33.70 -1.25 -7.09
#